data_AF-A0AB37CXH5-F1
#
_entry.id   AF-A0AB37CXH5-F1
#
_cell.length_a   1.000
_cell.length_b   1.000
_cell.length_c   1.000
_cell.angle_alpha   90.00
_cell.angle_beta   90.00
_cell.angle_gamma   90.00
#
_symmetry.space_group_name_H-M   'P 1'
#
loop_
_entity.id
_entity.type
_entity.pdbx_description
1 polymer ?
#
loop_
_entity_poly.entity_id
_entity_poly.type
_entity_poly.pdbx_seq_one_letter_code
_entity_poly.pdbx_strand_id
1 'polypeptide(L)' 'MKKIIILGLMFGLVGCGESKEKSSADNEIRKCVQKGIAYYKEIGSYPMLKSENISAEDKALQKCENSSVAFDSL' A
#
# COMPACT_ATOMS: atom_id res chain seq x y z
N MET A 1 -36.38 -0.03 -51.66
CA MET A 1 -37.01 0.72 -50.55
C MET A 1 -37.40 -0.24 -49.42
N LYS A 2 -36.65 -0.26 -48.31
CA LYS A 2 -37.11 -0.65 -46.96
C LYS A 2 -35.93 -0.39 -46.00
N LYS A 3 -35.82 0.86 -45.53
CA LYS A 3 -36.08 1.28 -44.14
C LYS A 3 -35.21 0.55 -43.11
N ILE A 4 -34.09 1.22 -42.81
CA ILE A 4 -33.29 1.11 -41.59
C ILE A 4 -34.20 1.34 -40.38
N ILE A 5 -33.89 0.63 -39.28
CA ILE A 5 -34.00 0.97 -37.85
C ILE A 5 -34.39 -0.31 -37.09
N ILE A 6 -33.42 -0.91 -36.39
CA ILE A 6 -33.68 -1.49 -35.08
C ILE A 6 -32.63 -0.97 -34.11
N LEU A 7 -33.16 -0.19 -33.18
CA LEU A 7 -32.56 0.33 -31.98
C LEU A 7 -32.23 -0.85 -31.04
N GLY A 8 -30.96 -1.00 -30.66
CA GLY A 8 -30.52 -1.97 -29.67
C GLY A 8 -29.51 -1.33 -28.74
N LEU A 9 -30.01 -0.72 -27.66
CA LEU A 9 -29.22 -0.54 -26.44
C LEU A 9 -28.69 -1.91 -26.03
N MET A 10 -27.40 -2.02 -25.74
CA MET A 10 -26.95 -2.53 -24.44
C MET A 10 -25.49 -2.15 -24.19
N PHE A 11 -25.30 -1.60 -23.01
CA PHE A 11 -24.03 -1.38 -22.34
C PHE A 11 -23.16 -2.63 -22.39
N GLY A 12 -21.90 -2.45 -22.78
CA GLY A 12 -20.86 -3.47 -22.67
C GLY A 12 -19.47 -2.86 -22.53
N LEU A 13 -19.38 -1.65 -21.96
CA LEU A 13 -18.12 -1.11 -21.44
C LEU A 13 -17.94 -1.63 -20.01
N VAL A 14 -17.47 -2.85 -19.90
CA VAL A 14 -16.63 -3.26 -18.78
C VAL A 14 -15.46 -4.00 -19.40
N GLY A 15 -14.52 -3.21 -19.92
CA GLY A 15 -13.15 -3.66 -19.92
C GLY A 15 -12.80 -3.94 -18.47
N CYS A 16 -12.71 -5.21 -18.10
CA CYS A 16 -11.95 -5.65 -16.94
C CYS A 16 -10.47 -5.42 -17.25
N GLY A 17 -10.08 -4.16 -17.40
CA GLY A 17 -8.72 -3.75 -17.17
C GLY A 17 -8.49 -3.91 -15.68
N GLU A 18 -7.52 -4.76 -15.34
CA GLU A 18 -6.97 -4.95 -14.00
C GLU A 18 -6.65 -3.60 -13.35
N SER A 19 -7.65 -2.98 -12.75
CA SER A 19 -7.43 -1.93 -11.78
C SER A 19 -7.07 -2.70 -10.53
N LYS A 20 -5.79 -3.03 -10.38
CA LYS A 20 -5.25 -3.45 -9.09
C LYS A 20 -5.50 -2.31 -8.13
N GLU A 21 -6.66 -2.35 -7.50
CA GLU A 21 -6.97 -1.63 -6.28
C GLU A 21 -5.88 -2.09 -5.31
N LYS A 22 -4.81 -1.29 -5.26
CA LYS A 22 -3.71 -1.50 -4.32
C LYS A 22 -4.38 -1.34 -2.97
N SER A 23 -4.67 -2.48 -2.35
CA SER A 23 -5.60 -2.62 -1.23
C SER A 23 -5.32 -1.54 -0.20
N SER A 24 -6.36 -0.92 0.39
CA SER A 24 -6.18 0.11 1.41
C SER A 24 -5.19 -0.31 2.51
N ALA A 25 -5.12 -1.61 2.79
CA ALA A 25 -4.14 -2.22 3.68
C ALA A 25 -2.66 -1.99 3.27
N ASP A 26 -2.33 -2.13 1.98
CA ASP A 26 -0.95 -1.89 1.48
C ASP A 26 -0.52 -0.43 1.69
N ASN A 27 -1.46 0.51 1.57
CA ASN A 27 -1.18 1.93 1.78
C ASN A 27 -0.91 2.22 3.26
N GLU A 28 -1.71 1.65 4.16
CA GLU A 28 -1.52 1.81 5.61
C GLU A 28 -0.20 1.19 6.08
N ILE A 29 0.17 -0.01 5.59
CA ILE A 29 1.49 -0.61 5.90
C ILE A 29 2.62 0.29 5.41
N ARG A 30 2.55 0.81 4.18
CA ARG A 30 3.60 1.69 3.66
C ARG A 30 3.76 2.97 4.49
N LYS A 31 2.66 3.60 4.91
CA LYS A 31 2.70 4.78 5.79
C LYS A 31 3.33 4.43 7.14
N CYS A 32 2.94 3.30 7.73
CA CYS A 32 3.53 2.80 8.97
C CYS A 32 5.05 2.60 8.84
N VAL A 33 5.52 2.00 7.76
CA VAL A 33 6.96 1.79 7.51
C VAL A 33 7.71 3.12 7.42
N GLN A 34 7.13 4.12 6.74
CA GLN A 34 7.75 5.45 6.68
C GLN A 34 7.89 6.12 8.05
N LYS A 35 6.88 5.99 8.92
CA LYS A 35 6.96 6.46 10.32
C LYS A 35 8.03 5.70 11.09
N GLY A 36 8.10 4.38 10.95
CA GLY A 36 9.13 3.54 11.58
C GLY A 36 10.55 3.91 11.12
N ILE A 37 10.77 4.18 9.84
CA ILE A 37 12.06 4.65 9.33
C ILE A 37 12.40 6.02 9.93
N ALA A 38 11.44 6.95 10.00
CA ALA A 38 11.64 8.26 10.60
C ALA A 38 12.04 8.15 12.08
N TYR A 39 11.35 7.29 12.85
CA TYR A 39 11.70 6.97 14.23
C TYR A 39 13.14 6.47 14.37
N TYR A 40 13.53 5.47 13.58
CA TYR A 40 14.88 4.92 13.67
C TYR A 40 15.95 5.94 13.24
N LYS A 41 15.63 6.90 12.35
CA LYS A 41 16.52 8.03 12.06
C LYS A 41 16.64 8.98 13.24
N GLU A 42 15.53 9.32 13.88
CA GLU A 42 15.49 10.23 15.04
C GLU A 42 16.32 9.68 16.21
N ILE A 43 16.20 8.39 16.51
CA ILE A 43 16.98 7.74 17.58
C ILE A 43 18.39 7.30 17.15
N GLY A 44 18.86 7.70 15.95
CA GLY A 44 20.20 7.38 15.45
C GLY A 44 20.47 5.89 15.19
N SER A 45 19.41 5.08 15.01
CA SER A 45 19.46 3.64 14.75
C SER A 45 19.30 3.26 13.27
N TYR A 46 19.16 4.23 12.37
CA TYR A 46 19.16 4.03 10.91
C TYR A 46 20.60 4.07 10.35
N PRO A 47 20.96 3.28 9.33
CA PRO A 47 20.12 2.35 8.55
C PRO A 47 19.95 0.97 9.18
N MET A 48 20.68 0.64 10.24
CA MET A 48 20.76 -0.71 10.78
C MET A 48 20.74 -0.73 12.31
N LEU A 49 19.85 -1.55 12.88
CA LEU A 49 19.75 -1.77 14.32
C LEU A 49 20.86 -2.75 14.75
N LYS A 50 21.95 -2.22 15.27
CA LYS A 50 23.15 -3.00 15.65
C LYS A 50 22.87 -4.11 16.68
N SER A 51 21.90 -3.89 17.57
CA SER A 51 21.52 -4.86 18.60
C SER A 51 20.85 -6.12 18.04
N GLU A 52 20.17 -6.00 16.90
CA GLU A 52 19.37 -7.07 16.29
C GLU A 52 19.95 -7.53 14.95
N ASN A 53 20.99 -6.86 14.44
CA ASN A 53 21.62 -7.11 13.15
C ASN A 53 20.61 -7.11 11.97
N ILE A 54 19.66 -6.17 11.99
CA ILE A 54 18.59 -6.01 11.00
C ILE A 54 18.54 -4.57 10.50
N SER A 55 18.12 -4.35 9.25
CA SER A 55 17.89 -2.99 8.76
C SER A 55 16.70 -2.34 9.49
N ALA A 56 16.76 -1.02 9.67
CA ALA A 56 15.67 -0.24 10.24
C ALA A 56 14.38 -0.34 9.40
N GLU A 57 14.53 -0.48 8.08
CA GLU A 57 13.42 -0.67 7.15
C GLU A 57 12.76 -2.05 7.33
N ASP A 58 13.55 -3.13 7.35
CA ASP A 58 13.01 -4.48 7.54
C ASP A 58 12.35 -4.62 8.92
N LYS A 59 12.95 -4.03 9.96
CA LYS A 59 12.34 -4.03 11.29
C LYS A 59 11.04 -3.24 11.33
N ALA A 60 10.99 -2.10 10.63
CA ALA A 60 9.76 -1.31 10.52
C ALA A 60 8.69 -2.10 9.75
N LEU A 61 9.04 -2.75 8.64
CA LEU A 61 8.14 -3.60 7.86
C LEU A 61 7.57 -4.74 8.72
N GLN A 62 8.42 -5.51 9.40
CA GLN A 62 7.98 -6.60 10.28
C GLN A 62 6.98 -6.11 11.35
N LYS A 63 7.23 -4.95 11.94
CA LYS A 63 6.30 -4.35 12.93
C LYS A 63 4.98 -3.92 12.27
N CYS A 64 5.04 -3.33 11.08
CA CYS A 64 3.89 -2.80 10.37
C CYS A 64 3.01 -3.87 9.71
N GLU A 65 3.59 -5.00 9.30
CA GLU A 65 2.84 -6.19 8.87
C GLU A 65 2.05 -6.80 10.02
N ASN A 66 2.60 -6.78 11.24
CA ASN A 66 1.89 -7.22 12.43
C ASN A 66 0.84 -6.19 12.89
N SER A 67 1.12 -4.90 12.76
CA SER A 67 0.20 -3.82 13.10
C SER A 67 0.52 -2.54 12.34
N SER A 68 -0.39 -2.11 11.46
CA SER A 68 -0.22 -0.88 10.66
C SER A 68 -0.20 0.41 11.48
N VAL A 69 -0.46 0.35 12.79
CA VAL A 69 -0.42 1.49 13.71
C VAL A 69 0.76 1.43 14.68
N ALA A 70 1.72 0.52 14.46
CA ALA A 70 2.85 0.27 15.36
C ALA A 70 3.71 1.52 15.66
N PHE A 71 3.64 2.55 14.81
CA PHE A 71 4.40 3.79 14.90
C PHE A 71 3.50 5.04 14.91
N ASP A 72 2.21 4.89 15.21
CA ASP A 72 1.26 6.03 15.23
C ASP A 72 1.33 6.87 16.51
N SER A 73 1.90 6.32 17.58
CA SER A 73 2.01 6.96 18.90
C SER A 73 3.39 7.58 19.18
N LEU A 74 4.16 7.87 18.13
CA LEU A 74 5.49 8.47 18.23
C LEU A 74 5.41 10.01 18.26
#